data_AF-A0A3A0BHA1-F1
#
_entry.id   AF-A0A3A0BHA1-F1
#
_cell.length_a   1.000
_cell.length_b   1.000
_cell.length_c   1.000
_cell.angle_alpha   90.00
_cell.angle_beta   90.00
_cell.angle_gamma   90.00
#
_symmetry.space_group_name_H-M   'P 1'
#
loop_
_entity.id
_entity.type
_entity.pdbx_description
1 polymer ?
#
loop_
_entity_poly.entity_id
_entity_poly.type
_entity_poly.pdbx_seq_one_letter_code
_entity_poly.pdbx_strand_id
1 'polypeptide(L)'
;MSRKFSPFIALIAGLLTVQLACNLPADASTPDPFATLNGLYTASAQTLAAAGTSTPGLPPPTVVTLAGSPTATNPPVTLSPAPVSRCDAAEFLADVTYPDGSLVPRNTTFVKIWRIRNVGTCAWSTAYSIAFASGDAMSAPTSVAMPGSVAPGQYIEIPVTMKSPGTDGKYRGYWKLRNASGGYFGIGAAADAAFWVDIRVTGPSFVAYNFADNYCAADWTSGAGNLPCPGANGDANGYIIRLNAPVMENGVTEDEPGLLMVPQDVNNGYISAQFPSISVQAGDRFRTIVNCQRGANNCNVVFRLDYLNNGVIKTFASWAEVYEGKYYPVDLDLSSLKGETLKFILVVHANGGNNQDLAIWLNPHIVRQGDPPTPTNTPTATATFTPTLTFTPTQTFTPTFTPTATATETPSSTPTP
;
A
#
# COMPACT_ATOMS: atom_id res chain seq x y z
N MET A 1 96.42 -26.11 -25.72
CA MET A 1 96.00 -27.44 -25.20
C MET A 1 94.47 -27.39 -25.13
N SER A 2 93.70 -28.01 -26.04
CA SER A 2 93.47 -29.47 -26.21
C SER A 2 93.01 -30.07 -24.88
N ARG A 3 91.83 -30.68 -24.65
CA ARG A 3 90.83 -31.38 -25.49
C ARG A 3 89.55 -31.55 -24.63
N LYS A 4 88.35 -31.33 -25.19
CA LYS A 4 87.29 -32.33 -25.50
C LYS A 4 86.92 -33.36 -24.41
N PHE A 5 85.70 -33.22 -23.86
CA PHE A 5 84.74 -34.23 -23.36
C PHE A 5 83.46 -33.46 -22.97
N SER A 6 82.20 -33.87 -23.11
CA SER A 6 81.41 -34.73 -24.01
C SER A 6 79.94 -34.28 -23.78
N PRO A 7 79.08 -34.13 -24.81
CA PRO A 7 77.74 -33.60 -24.67
C PRO A 7 76.74 -34.74 -24.40
N PHE A 8 76.55 -35.08 -23.13
CA PHE A 8 75.44 -35.90 -22.65
C PHE A 8 75.01 -35.28 -21.33
N ILE A 9 73.71 -35.00 -21.16
CA ILE A 9 73.10 -34.26 -20.02
C ILE A 9 73.10 -32.73 -20.19
N ALA A 10 72.44 -32.26 -21.24
CA ALA A 10 71.66 -31.01 -21.22
C ALA A 10 70.63 -31.00 -22.38
N LEU A 11 70.16 -32.20 -22.75
CA LEU A 11 69.00 -32.38 -23.62
C LEU A 11 67.79 -32.52 -22.68
N ILE A 12 66.65 -31.94 -23.08
CA ILE A 12 65.38 -31.76 -22.32
C ILE A 12 65.29 -30.41 -21.61
N ALA A 13 65.28 -29.31 -22.38
CA ALA A 13 64.47 -28.11 -22.11
C ALA A 13 64.67 -27.08 -23.23
N GLY A 14 64.21 -27.37 -24.46
CA GLY A 14 64.25 -26.38 -25.53
C GLY A 14 63.99 -26.94 -26.93
N LEU A 15 62.73 -26.81 -27.37
CA LEU A 15 62.26 -26.82 -28.76
C LEU A 15 62.48 -28.08 -29.62
N LEU A 16 61.43 -28.92 -29.71
CA LEU A 16 60.89 -29.47 -30.97
C LEU A 16 59.42 -29.88 -30.70
N THR A 17 58.45 -29.06 -31.12
CA THR A 17 57.56 -29.26 -32.29
C THR A 17 56.19 -29.87 -31.95
N VAL A 18 55.17 -29.00 -32.04
CA VAL A 18 53.91 -29.18 -32.79
C VAL A 18 53.27 -30.56 -32.71
N GLN A 19 52.28 -30.70 -31.81
CA GLN A 19 50.96 -31.30 -32.05
C GLN A 19 50.22 -31.38 -30.71
N LEU A 20 49.33 -30.41 -30.42
CA LEU A 20 48.16 -30.51 -29.52
C LEU A 20 47.44 -29.15 -29.48
N ALA A 21 47.10 -28.64 -30.66
CA ALA A 21 46.15 -27.54 -30.81
C ALA A 21 45.02 -28.05 -31.71
N CYS A 22 44.07 -28.76 -31.09
CA CYS A 22 42.71 -29.05 -31.57
C CYS A 22 42.09 -30.08 -30.60
N ASN A 23 41.54 -29.60 -29.47
CA ASN A 23 40.44 -30.22 -28.70
C ASN A 23 40.26 -29.54 -27.33
N LEU A 24 40.10 -28.22 -27.33
CA LEU A 24 39.47 -27.54 -26.19
C LEU A 24 38.01 -27.28 -26.60
N PRO A 25 37.01 -27.83 -25.89
CA PRO A 25 35.63 -27.45 -26.09
C PRO A 25 35.52 -25.96 -25.79
N ALA A 26 35.07 -25.19 -26.78
CA ALA A 26 34.53 -23.87 -26.54
C ALA A 26 33.21 -24.05 -25.80
N ASP A 27 33.16 -23.70 -24.52
CA ASP A 27 31.89 -23.40 -23.85
C ASP A 27 32.12 -22.26 -22.86
N ALA A 28 32.18 -21.05 -23.42
CA ALA A 28 31.72 -19.87 -22.73
C ALA A 28 30.19 -19.87 -22.82
N SER A 29 29.52 -20.50 -21.86
CA SER A 29 28.09 -20.28 -21.67
C SER A 29 27.89 -18.93 -20.99
N THR A 30 28.00 -17.84 -21.76
CA THR A 30 27.08 -16.72 -21.53
C THR A 30 25.66 -17.31 -21.57
N PRO A 31 24.83 -17.13 -20.52
CA PRO A 31 23.47 -17.66 -20.56
C PRO A 31 22.79 -17.11 -21.80
N ASP A 32 22.29 -18.01 -22.65
CA ASP A 32 21.47 -17.61 -23.78
C ASP A 32 20.28 -16.80 -23.22
N PRO A 33 20.14 -15.51 -23.59
CA PRO A 33 19.00 -14.71 -23.16
C PRO A 33 17.67 -15.37 -23.54
N PHE A 34 17.66 -16.19 -24.61
CA PHE A 34 16.50 -16.97 -25.05
C PHE A 34 16.14 -18.13 -24.10
N ALA A 35 17.12 -18.87 -23.59
CA ALA A 35 16.91 -19.90 -22.58
C ALA A 35 16.38 -19.29 -21.26
N THR A 36 16.85 -18.10 -20.92
CA THR A 36 16.41 -17.37 -19.71
C THR A 36 14.97 -16.83 -19.86
N LEU A 37 14.59 -16.41 -21.08
CA LEU A 37 13.24 -15.96 -21.42
C LEU A 37 12.22 -17.11 -21.36
N ASN A 38 12.58 -18.32 -21.84
CA ASN A 38 11.72 -19.51 -21.74
C ASN A 38 11.51 -19.98 -20.28
N GLY A 39 12.53 -19.82 -19.43
CA GLY A 39 12.40 -20.06 -17.99
C GLY A 39 11.41 -19.11 -17.30
N LEU A 40 11.39 -17.84 -17.68
CA LEU A 40 10.44 -16.82 -17.19
C LEU A 40 8.99 -17.07 -17.67
N TYR A 41 8.80 -17.55 -18.91
CA TYR A 41 7.49 -17.99 -19.40
C TYR A 41 6.96 -19.20 -18.63
N THR A 42 7.84 -20.14 -18.26
CA THR A 42 7.45 -21.34 -17.51
C THR A 42 7.10 -21.00 -16.05
N ALA A 43 7.85 -20.11 -15.40
CA ALA A 43 7.58 -19.69 -14.03
C ALA A 43 6.27 -18.89 -13.90
N SER A 44 5.93 -18.04 -14.88
CA SER A 44 4.68 -17.26 -14.87
C SER A 44 3.43 -18.12 -15.15
N ALA A 45 3.55 -19.15 -15.99
CA ALA A 45 2.47 -20.12 -16.22
C ALA A 45 2.22 -21.02 -14.99
N GLN A 46 3.25 -21.39 -14.23
CA GLN A 46 3.12 -22.24 -13.04
C GLN A 46 2.45 -21.51 -11.86
N THR A 47 2.63 -20.19 -11.72
CA THR A 47 1.95 -19.39 -10.68
C THR A 47 0.44 -19.30 -10.92
N LEU A 48 -0.03 -19.32 -12.17
CA LEU A 48 -1.46 -19.39 -12.49
C LEU A 48 -2.06 -20.77 -12.22
N ALA A 49 -1.29 -21.85 -12.42
CA ALA A 49 -1.73 -23.21 -12.12
C ALA A 49 -1.81 -23.50 -10.61
N ALA A 50 -0.95 -22.87 -9.80
CA ALA A 50 -0.95 -23.03 -8.35
C ALA A 50 -2.11 -22.30 -7.62
N ALA A 51 -2.82 -21.39 -8.29
CA ALA A 51 -3.96 -20.64 -7.73
C ALA A 51 -5.32 -21.34 -7.96
N GLY A 52 -5.36 -22.42 -8.73
CA GLY A 52 -6.57 -23.22 -8.95
C GLY A 52 -6.76 -24.27 -7.87
N THR A 53 -7.57 -23.98 -6.85
CA THR A 53 -8.16 -25.04 -6.02
C THR A 53 -9.04 -25.90 -6.91
N SER A 54 -8.71 -27.19 -7.00
CA SER A 54 -9.40 -28.13 -7.86
C SER A 54 -10.83 -28.39 -7.37
N THR A 55 -11.82 -27.85 -8.08
CA THR A 55 -13.19 -28.38 -8.07
C THR A 55 -13.20 -29.68 -8.89
N PRO A 56 -13.55 -30.85 -8.34
CA PRO A 56 -13.61 -32.09 -9.12
C PRO A 56 -14.74 -32.03 -10.15
N GLY A 57 -14.43 -32.16 -11.45
CA GLY A 57 -15.47 -32.35 -12.48
C GLY A 57 -15.22 -31.80 -13.88
N LEU A 58 -14.11 -31.09 -14.15
CA LEU A 58 -13.77 -30.63 -15.51
C LEU A 58 -12.56 -31.40 -16.08
N PRO A 59 -12.56 -31.72 -17.38
CA PRO A 59 -11.45 -32.42 -18.01
C PRO A 59 -10.15 -31.61 -17.87
N PRO A 60 -8.99 -32.27 -17.70
CA PRO A 60 -7.72 -31.59 -17.53
C PRO A 60 -7.38 -30.73 -18.77
N PRO A 61 -6.74 -29.56 -18.58
CA PRO A 61 -6.33 -28.73 -19.71
C PRO A 61 -5.30 -29.48 -20.57
N THR A 62 -5.58 -29.56 -21.87
CA THR A 62 -4.68 -30.11 -22.86
C THR A 62 -3.37 -29.32 -22.87
N VAL A 63 -2.26 -29.97 -22.52
CA VAL A 63 -0.91 -29.39 -22.58
C VAL A 63 -0.54 -29.21 -24.05
N VAL A 64 -0.52 -27.95 -24.51
CA VAL A 64 0.03 -27.61 -25.83
C VAL A 64 1.53 -27.41 -25.67
N THR A 65 2.32 -28.40 -26.07
CA THR A 65 3.77 -28.28 -26.21
C THR A 65 4.11 -27.35 -27.38
N LEU A 66 4.57 -26.14 -27.10
CA LEU A 66 5.18 -25.23 -28.08
C LEU A 66 6.66 -25.56 -28.22
N ALA A 67 7.01 -26.30 -29.27
CA ALA A 67 8.38 -26.46 -29.73
C ALA A 67 8.73 -25.35 -30.73
N GLY A 68 9.76 -24.56 -30.45
CA GLY A 68 10.37 -23.66 -31.42
C GLY A 68 10.96 -22.37 -30.84
N SER A 69 12.25 -22.16 -31.03
CA SER A 69 12.90 -20.85 -30.97
C SER A 69 12.24 -19.89 -31.98
N PRO A 70 11.95 -18.62 -31.67
CA PRO A 70 11.24 -17.73 -32.58
C PRO A 70 12.19 -17.30 -33.70
N THR A 71 12.16 -18.09 -34.77
CA THR A 71 12.59 -17.63 -36.07
C THR A 71 11.52 -16.66 -36.57
N ALA A 72 11.92 -15.45 -36.96
CA ALA A 72 11.05 -14.50 -37.63
C ALA A 72 10.42 -15.18 -38.86
N THR A 73 9.14 -15.55 -38.76
CA THR A 73 8.43 -16.22 -39.83
C THR A 73 7.07 -15.55 -39.98
N ASN A 74 6.94 -14.69 -40.98
CA ASN A 74 5.64 -14.35 -41.56
C ASN A 74 5.79 -14.01 -43.06
N PRO A 75 4.79 -14.33 -43.91
CA PRO A 75 4.84 -14.07 -45.33
C PRO A 75 4.71 -12.56 -45.62
N PRO A 76 5.20 -12.07 -46.77
CA PRO A 76 5.06 -10.67 -47.15
C PRO A 76 3.59 -10.38 -47.49
N VAL A 77 2.90 -9.64 -46.62
CA VAL A 77 1.58 -9.06 -46.93
C VAL A 77 1.80 -7.72 -47.64
N THR A 78 1.42 -7.67 -48.91
CA THR A 78 1.37 -6.44 -49.72
C THR A 78 0.14 -5.61 -49.37
N LEU A 79 0.30 -4.65 -48.47
CA LEU A 79 -0.58 -3.48 -48.40
C LEU A 79 0.29 -2.26 -48.69
N SER A 80 -0.18 -1.40 -49.60
CA SER A 80 0.51 -0.18 -50.01
C SER A 80 -0.03 1.02 -49.21
N PRO A 81 0.81 1.67 -48.39
CA PRO A 81 0.60 3.04 -47.94
C PRO A 81 1.64 3.99 -48.57
N ALA A 82 1.28 5.27 -48.70
CA ALA A 82 2.10 6.31 -49.32
C ALA A 82 3.54 6.40 -48.74
N PRO A 83 4.58 6.64 -49.56
CA PRO A 83 5.97 6.47 -49.15
C PRO A 83 6.45 7.68 -48.34
N VAL A 84 6.40 7.58 -47.02
CA VAL A 84 7.32 8.33 -46.15
C VAL A 84 8.61 7.52 -46.06
N SER A 85 9.60 7.84 -46.91
CA SER A 85 10.87 7.12 -47.00
C SER A 85 11.85 7.50 -45.87
N ARG A 86 11.45 7.32 -44.61
CA ARG A 86 12.37 7.48 -43.48
C ARG A 86 13.17 6.21 -43.28
N CYS A 87 14.47 6.36 -43.01
CA CYS A 87 15.36 5.27 -42.62
C CYS A 87 14.81 4.57 -41.36
N ASP A 88 14.60 5.35 -40.29
CA ASP A 88 14.07 4.87 -39.03
C ASP A 88 12.61 5.29 -38.86
N ALA A 89 11.68 4.33 -38.86
CA ALA A 89 10.26 4.56 -38.56
C ALA A 89 9.61 3.29 -38.01
N ALA A 90 8.79 3.44 -36.96
CA ALA A 90 8.14 2.32 -36.29
C ALA A 90 6.61 2.42 -36.34
N GLU A 91 5.96 1.26 -36.28
CA GLU A 91 4.52 1.13 -36.07
C GLU A 91 4.30 0.28 -34.82
N PHE A 92 3.50 0.80 -33.88
CA PHE A 92 3.05 0.03 -32.72
C PHE A 92 1.96 -0.94 -33.17
N LEU A 93 2.17 -2.25 -32.92
CA LEU A 93 1.18 -3.26 -33.28
C LEU A 93 0.32 -3.67 -32.10
N ALA A 94 0.93 -3.95 -30.94
CA ALA A 94 0.19 -4.42 -29.77
C ALA A 94 0.98 -4.31 -28.46
N ASP A 95 0.21 -4.20 -27.38
CA ASP A 95 0.62 -4.68 -26.07
C ASP A 95 0.46 -6.20 -26.05
N VAL A 96 1.58 -6.93 -26.05
CA VAL A 96 1.55 -8.40 -25.97
C VAL A 96 1.26 -8.83 -24.53
N THR A 97 1.80 -8.10 -23.56
CA THR A 97 1.47 -8.25 -22.13
C THR A 97 1.08 -6.91 -21.53
N TYR A 98 0.29 -6.96 -20.45
CA TYR A 98 -0.22 -5.80 -19.72
C TYR A 98 -0.82 -4.72 -20.64
N PRO A 99 -1.91 -5.00 -21.38
CA PRO A 99 -2.63 -3.97 -22.14
C PRO A 99 -2.97 -2.75 -21.27
N ASP A 100 -3.16 -1.60 -21.90
CA ASP A 100 -3.44 -0.35 -21.18
C ASP A 100 -4.51 -0.48 -20.08
N GLY A 101 -4.16 0.01 -18.89
CA GLY A 101 -5.04 -0.02 -17.71
C GLY A 101 -5.01 -1.35 -16.94
N SER A 102 -4.11 -2.27 -17.28
CA SER A 102 -3.90 -3.52 -16.55
C SER A 102 -3.72 -3.30 -15.04
N LEU A 103 -4.38 -4.12 -14.23
CA LEU A 103 -4.21 -4.12 -12.78
C LEU A 103 -2.93 -4.87 -12.40
N VAL A 104 -2.07 -4.21 -11.64
CA VAL A 104 -0.82 -4.80 -11.13
C VAL A 104 -0.76 -4.60 -9.62
N PRO A 105 -0.47 -5.63 -8.81
CA PRO A 105 -0.35 -5.44 -7.38
C PRO A 105 0.80 -4.49 -7.03
N ARG A 106 0.73 -3.80 -5.88
CA ARG A 106 1.83 -2.96 -5.37
C ARG A 106 3.15 -3.71 -5.34
N ASN A 107 4.27 -3.02 -5.61
CA ASN A 107 5.64 -3.54 -5.50
C ASN A 107 5.92 -4.85 -6.28
N THR A 108 5.19 -5.11 -7.36
CA THR A 108 5.26 -6.36 -8.12
C THR A 108 6.16 -6.20 -9.33
N THR A 109 7.10 -7.14 -9.51
CA THR A 109 7.89 -7.24 -10.74
C THR A 109 7.02 -7.83 -11.85
N PHE A 110 7.02 -7.20 -13.02
CA PHE A 110 6.29 -7.65 -14.19
C PHE A 110 7.11 -7.45 -15.48
N VAL A 111 6.76 -8.17 -16.53
CA VAL A 111 7.43 -8.05 -17.84
C VAL A 111 6.45 -7.48 -18.85
N LYS A 112 6.68 -6.23 -19.26
CA LYS A 112 5.94 -5.57 -20.35
C LYS A 112 6.54 -5.97 -21.69
N ILE A 113 5.71 -6.45 -22.61
CA ILE A 113 6.13 -6.83 -23.95
C ILE A 113 5.34 -6.00 -24.95
N TRP A 114 6.05 -5.22 -25.77
CA TRP A 114 5.47 -4.53 -26.91
C TRP A 114 5.83 -5.25 -28.20
N ARG A 115 4.87 -5.34 -29.13
CA ARG A 115 5.12 -5.76 -30.51
C ARG A 115 5.21 -4.52 -31.39
N ILE A 116 6.38 -4.33 -32.01
CA ILE A 116 6.69 -3.14 -32.82
C ILE A 116 7.17 -3.58 -34.19
N ARG A 117 6.64 -2.94 -35.24
CA ARG A 117 7.00 -3.19 -36.63
C ARG A 117 7.94 -2.12 -37.17
N ASN A 118 8.94 -2.54 -37.94
CA ASN A 118 9.76 -1.66 -38.74
C ASN A 118 9.01 -1.26 -40.01
N VAL A 119 8.63 0.01 -40.11
CA VAL A 119 7.98 0.60 -41.29
C VAL A 119 8.89 1.60 -42.00
N GLY A 120 10.17 1.66 -41.60
CA GLY A 120 11.22 2.44 -42.27
C GLY A 120 11.92 1.65 -43.36
N THR A 121 12.98 2.24 -43.91
CA THR A 121 13.80 1.62 -44.98
C THR A 121 15.09 0.99 -44.47
N CYS A 122 15.51 1.29 -43.24
CA CYS A 122 16.73 0.76 -42.63
C CYS A 122 16.43 -0.46 -41.76
N ALA A 123 17.28 -1.48 -41.84
CA ALA A 123 17.20 -2.62 -40.93
C ALA A 123 17.68 -2.21 -39.53
N TRP A 124 16.90 -2.54 -38.51
CA TRP A 124 17.32 -2.37 -37.12
C TRP A 124 18.21 -3.53 -36.74
N SER A 125 19.40 -3.27 -36.21
CA SER A 125 20.30 -4.30 -35.67
C SER A 125 20.20 -4.34 -34.14
N THR A 126 20.94 -5.24 -33.50
CA THR A 126 21.09 -5.28 -32.04
C THR A 126 21.79 -4.05 -31.44
N ALA A 127 22.35 -3.16 -32.28
CA ALA A 127 22.85 -1.85 -31.86
C ALA A 127 21.73 -0.82 -31.64
N TYR A 128 20.50 -1.13 -32.07
CA TYR A 128 19.31 -0.33 -31.78
C TYR A 128 18.78 -0.71 -30.39
N SER A 129 17.97 0.17 -29.81
CA SER A 129 17.34 -0.07 -28.52
C SER A 129 15.97 0.59 -28.44
N ILE A 130 15.20 0.23 -27.43
CA ILE A 130 14.16 1.10 -26.89
C ILE A 130 14.72 1.82 -25.66
N ALA A 131 14.20 3.00 -25.37
CA ALA A 131 14.68 3.84 -24.30
C ALA A 131 13.52 4.58 -23.64
N PHE A 132 13.62 4.69 -22.32
CA PHE A 132 12.66 5.42 -21.52
C PHE A 132 12.75 6.91 -21.86
N ALA A 133 11.61 7.50 -22.22
CA ALA A 133 11.52 8.89 -22.66
C ALA A 133 11.04 9.81 -21.54
N SER A 134 9.95 9.45 -20.85
CA SER A 134 9.34 10.26 -19.79
C SER A 134 8.26 9.49 -19.02
N GLY A 135 7.70 10.11 -17.96
CA GLY A 135 6.61 9.54 -17.16
C GLY A 135 7.10 8.71 -15.97
N ASP A 136 6.38 7.65 -15.64
CA ASP A 136 6.71 6.75 -14.55
C ASP A 136 7.68 5.66 -15.02
N ALA A 137 8.91 5.69 -14.54
CA ALA A 137 9.95 4.75 -14.94
C ALA A 137 9.69 3.32 -14.44
N MET A 138 8.94 3.14 -13.34
CA MET A 138 8.60 1.82 -12.77
C MET A 138 9.83 0.89 -12.61
N SER A 139 10.94 1.47 -12.15
CA SER A 139 12.25 0.81 -12.02
C SER A 139 12.77 0.14 -13.30
N ALA A 140 12.26 0.53 -14.48
CA ALA A 140 12.72 0.01 -15.75
C ALA A 140 14.15 0.49 -16.07
N PRO A 141 14.93 -0.29 -16.85
CA PRO A 141 16.19 0.17 -17.41
C PRO A 141 15.99 1.45 -18.24
N THR A 142 16.97 2.34 -18.27
CA THR A 142 16.91 3.55 -19.12
C THR A 142 16.91 3.22 -20.61
N SER A 143 17.45 2.05 -20.98
CA SER A 143 17.44 1.53 -22.34
C SER A 143 17.53 0.00 -22.35
N VAL A 144 16.88 -0.62 -23.33
CA VAL A 144 16.89 -2.07 -23.58
C VAL A 144 17.24 -2.31 -25.04
N ALA A 145 18.33 -3.04 -25.29
CA ALA A 145 18.79 -3.36 -26.64
C ALA A 145 17.77 -4.21 -27.40
N MET A 146 17.74 -4.09 -28.73
CA MET A 146 16.90 -4.94 -29.57
C MET A 146 17.32 -6.41 -29.41
N PRO A 147 16.38 -7.33 -29.14
CA PRO A 147 16.73 -8.74 -28.92
C PRO A 147 17.15 -9.46 -30.21
N GLY A 148 16.95 -8.83 -31.37
CA GLY A 148 17.37 -9.33 -32.67
C GLY A 148 17.27 -8.26 -33.76
N SER A 149 17.73 -8.59 -34.96
CA SER A 149 17.63 -7.69 -36.12
C SER A 149 16.23 -7.70 -36.72
N VAL A 150 15.75 -6.53 -37.17
CA VAL A 150 14.41 -6.32 -37.73
C VAL A 150 14.50 -5.66 -39.10
N ALA A 151 14.27 -6.45 -40.15
CA ALA A 151 14.22 -5.93 -41.52
C ALA A 151 12.97 -5.04 -41.74
N PRO A 152 13.00 -4.12 -42.72
CA PRO A 152 11.82 -3.38 -43.16
C PRO A 152 10.61 -4.31 -43.38
N GLY A 153 9.45 -3.92 -42.85
CA GLY A 153 8.21 -4.67 -42.92
C GLY A 153 8.05 -5.79 -41.88
N GLN A 154 9.11 -6.15 -41.14
CA GLN A 154 9.08 -7.16 -40.07
C GLN A 154 8.77 -6.52 -38.71
N TYR A 155 8.37 -7.34 -37.74
CA TYR A 155 8.15 -6.92 -36.35
C TYR A 155 9.04 -7.68 -35.37
N ILE A 156 9.14 -7.13 -34.16
CA ILE A 156 9.81 -7.75 -33.02
C ILE A 156 8.99 -7.56 -31.75
N GLU A 157 9.15 -8.48 -30.82
CA GLU A 157 8.61 -8.37 -29.47
C GLU A 157 9.74 -8.02 -28.51
N ILE A 158 9.55 -6.95 -27.74
CA ILE A 158 10.61 -6.38 -26.89
C ILE A 158 10.16 -6.49 -25.44
N PRO A 159 10.70 -7.45 -24.66
CA PRO A 159 10.39 -7.59 -23.25
C PRO A 159 11.18 -6.58 -22.41
N VAL A 160 10.49 -5.94 -21.46
CA VAL A 160 11.08 -5.06 -20.45
C VAL A 160 10.59 -5.45 -19.08
N THR A 161 11.52 -5.86 -18.22
CA THR A 161 11.25 -6.10 -16.80
C THR A 161 11.10 -4.77 -16.07
N MET A 162 9.98 -4.61 -15.37
CA MET A 162 9.60 -3.43 -14.61
C MET A 162 9.12 -3.83 -13.22
N LYS A 163 9.00 -2.86 -12.31
CA LYS A 163 8.39 -3.04 -10.98
C LYS A 163 7.33 -1.97 -10.75
N SER A 164 6.11 -2.41 -10.44
CA SER A 164 5.02 -1.49 -10.11
C SER A 164 5.36 -0.69 -8.84
N PRO A 165 4.94 0.58 -8.77
CA PRO A 165 5.10 1.39 -7.57
C PRO A 165 4.46 0.77 -6.32
N GLY A 166 4.89 1.26 -5.16
CA GLY A 166 4.36 0.85 -3.86
C GLY A 166 3.10 1.60 -3.44
N THR A 167 2.57 2.50 -4.26
CA THR A 167 1.39 3.31 -3.95
C THR A 167 0.30 3.01 -4.96
N ASP A 168 -0.95 3.02 -4.51
CA ASP A 168 -2.09 2.85 -5.40
C ASP A 168 -2.23 4.05 -6.33
N GLY A 169 -2.55 3.79 -7.59
CA GLY A 169 -2.65 4.87 -8.57
C GLY A 169 -2.59 4.40 -10.01
N LYS A 170 -2.63 5.37 -10.91
CA LYS A 170 -2.39 5.18 -12.34
C LYS A 170 -0.95 5.57 -12.63
N TYR A 171 -0.25 4.72 -13.35
CA TYR A 171 1.14 4.95 -13.71
C TYR A 171 1.33 4.73 -15.20
N ARG A 172 2.04 5.66 -15.84
CA ARG A 172 2.30 5.60 -17.28
C ARG A 172 3.73 5.99 -17.60
N GLY A 173 4.46 5.07 -18.23
CA GLY A 173 5.82 5.28 -18.72
C GLY A 173 5.86 5.34 -20.24
N TYR A 174 6.52 6.35 -20.80
CA TYR A 174 6.65 6.57 -22.23
C TYR A 174 8.02 6.15 -22.75
N TRP A 175 8.04 5.54 -23.94
CA TRP A 175 9.20 4.90 -24.54
C TRP A 175 9.35 5.28 -26.01
N LYS A 176 10.59 5.39 -26.47
CA LYS A 176 10.95 5.65 -27.87
C LYS A 176 12.01 4.65 -28.32
N LEU A 177 12.12 4.43 -29.63
CA LEU A 177 13.24 3.69 -30.20
C LEU A 177 14.45 4.61 -30.31
N ARG A 178 15.65 4.03 -30.25
CA ARG A 178 16.92 4.73 -30.37
C ARG A 178 17.82 3.96 -31.33
N ASN A 179 18.28 4.63 -32.38
CA ASN A 179 19.13 4.03 -33.41
C ASN A 179 20.59 3.86 -32.93
N ALA A 180 21.41 3.20 -33.75
CA ALA A 180 22.81 2.91 -33.43
C ALA A 180 23.68 4.16 -33.17
N SER A 181 23.32 5.31 -33.76
CA SER A 181 23.98 6.60 -33.52
C SER A 181 23.45 7.34 -32.29
N GLY A 182 22.50 6.74 -31.57
CA GLY A 182 21.89 7.31 -30.37
C GLY A 182 20.73 8.28 -30.64
N GLY A 183 20.28 8.43 -31.88
CA GLY A 183 19.14 9.27 -32.26
C GLY A 183 17.80 8.62 -31.94
N TYR A 184 16.87 9.40 -31.40
CA TYR A 184 15.53 8.91 -31.04
C TYR A 184 14.55 8.98 -32.22
N PHE A 185 13.77 7.93 -32.37
CA PHE A 185 12.62 7.86 -33.29
C PHE A 185 11.49 7.09 -32.62
N GLY A 186 10.33 7.03 -33.26
CA GLY A 186 9.14 6.48 -32.63
C GLY A 186 8.09 6.09 -33.64
N ILE A 187 6.85 6.08 -33.16
CA ILE A 187 5.67 5.68 -33.90
C ILE A 187 4.95 6.88 -34.53
N GLY A 188 3.90 6.60 -35.30
CA GLY A 188 3.04 7.61 -35.91
C GLY A 188 3.60 8.21 -37.21
N ALA A 189 2.82 9.08 -37.85
CA ALA A 189 3.11 9.59 -39.18
C ALA A 189 4.44 10.37 -39.29
N ALA A 190 4.91 10.97 -38.19
CA ALA A 190 6.18 11.70 -38.13
C ALA A 190 7.36 10.84 -37.63
N ALA A 191 7.11 9.57 -37.24
CA ALA A 191 8.10 8.67 -36.66
C ALA A 191 8.80 9.24 -35.41
N ASP A 192 8.08 9.98 -34.58
CA ASP A 192 8.60 10.69 -33.41
C ASP A 192 7.76 10.49 -32.13
N ALA A 193 6.56 9.91 -32.23
CA ALA A 193 5.70 9.71 -31.07
C ALA A 193 6.21 8.55 -30.20
N ALA A 194 5.99 8.66 -28.89
CA ALA A 194 6.28 7.59 -27.95
C ALA A 194 5.16 6.54 -27.96
N PHE A 195 5.52 5.29 -27.66
CA PHE A 195 4.60 4.26 -27.18
C PHE A 195 4.71 4.18 -25.64
N TRP A 196 3.82 3.46 -24.97
CA TRP A 196 3.77 3.51 -23.51
C TRP A 196 3.42 2.19 -22.86
N VAL A 197 3.64 2.14 -21.56
CA VAL A 197 3.03 1.19 -20.63
C VAL A 197 2.08 2.00 -19.74
N ASP A 198 0.85 1.52 -19.57
CA ASP A 198 -0.15 2.08 -18.66
C ASP A 198 -0.68 0.98 -17.75
N ILE A 199 -0.50 1.17 -16.44
CA ILE A 199 -1.00 0.24 -15.42
C ILE A 199 -1.77 0.98 -14.32
N ARG A 200 -2.67 0.24 -13.68
CA ARG A 200 -3.30 0.62 -12.42
C ARG A 200 -2.71 -0.23 -11.30
N VAL A 201 -2.11 0.43 -10.32
CA VAL A 201 -1.59 -0.23 -9.13
C VAL A 201 -2.64 -0.22 -8.02
N THR A 202 -2.85 -1.39 -7.43
CA THR A 202 -3.74 -1.59 -6.28
C THR A 202 -3.21 -2.71 -5.39
N GLY A 203 -3.67 -2.82 -4.15
CA GLY A 203 -3.32 -3.92 -3.27
C GLY A 203 -4.20 -3.98 -2.02
N PRO A 204 -4.19 -5.10 -1.28
CA PRO A 204 -4.98 -5.27 -0.07
C PRO A 204 -4.61 -4.23 0.96
N SER A 205 -5.58 -3.65 1.65
CA SER A 205 -5.36 -2.70 2.73
C SER A 205 -6.31 -3.02 3.87
N PHE A 206 -5.91 -2.69 5.10
CA PHE A 206 -6.71 -2.95 6.30
C PHE A 206 -6.72 -1.73 7.22
N VAL A 207 -7.71 -1.69 8.12
CA VAL A 207 -7.76 -0.67 9.18
C VAL A 207 -6.74 -1.05 10.26
N ALA A 208 -5.64 -0.31 10.33
CA ALA A 208 -4.58 -0.53 11.32
C ALA A 208 -4.95 0.04 12.69
N TYR A 209 -5.75 1.10 12.71
CA TYR A 209 -6.27 1.69 13.95
C TYR A 209 -7.57 2.44 13.65
N ASN A 210 -8.63 2.17 14.41
CA ASN A 210 -9.87 2.95 14.33
C ASN A 210 -10.01 3.79 15.61
N PHE A 211 -10.03 5.11 15.46
CA PHE A 211 -10.10 6.03 16.59
C PHE A 211 -11.48 6.01 17.25
N ALA A 212 -12.55 5.77 16.49
CA ALA A 212 -13.91 5.67 17.03
C ALA A 212 -14.13 4.40 17.86
N ASP A 213 -13.50 3.29 17.46
CA ASP A 213 -13.57 2.04 18.23
C ASP A 213 -12.73 2.09 19.51
N ASN A 214 -11.67 2.90 19.52
CA ASN A 214 -10.72 3.00 20.63
C ASN A 214 -10.84 4.34 21.39
N TYR A 215 -11.99 5.01 21.30
CA TYR A 215 -12.15 6.37 21.79
C TYR A 215 -11.93 6.52 23.30
N CYS A 216 -12.30 5.52 24.12
CA CYS A 216 -12.00 5.54 25.56
C CYS A 216 -10.58 5.08 25.93
N ALA A 217 -9.74 4.73 24.96
CA ALA A 217 -8.30 4.57 25.19
C ALA A 217 -7.54 5.90 25.10
N ALA A 218 -8.20 6.99 24.68
CA ALA A 218 -7.59 8.32 24.59
C ALA A 218 -7.65 9.08 25.91
N ASP A 219 -6.66 9.94 26.14
CA ASP A 219 -6.69 10.97 27.19
C ASP A 219 -7.54 12.16 26.69
N TRP A 220 -8.73 12.33 27.24
CA TRP A 220 -9.65 13.41 26.87
C TRP A 220 -9.43 14.67 27.71
N THR A 221 -9.29 15.82 27.04
CA THR A 221 -9.10 17.11 27.71
C THR A 221 -9.83 18.25 27.01
N SER A 222 -10.16 19.27 27.77
CA SER A 222 -10.58 20.59 27.29
C SER A 222 -9.91 21.70 28.10
N GLY A 223 -10.30 22.95 27.89
CA GLY A 223 -9.88 24.06 28.74
C GLY A 223 -10.34 23.92 30.21
N ALA A 224 -11.31 23.05 30.50
CA ALA A 224 -11.76 22.75 31.85
C ALA A 224 -10.93 21.65 32.56
N GLY A 225 -10.01 21.00 31.86
CA GLY A 225 -9.19 19.90 32.38
C GLY A 225 -9.55 18.55 31.76
N ASN A 226 -9.37 17.47 32.53
CA ASN A 226 -9.65 16.10 32.07
C ASN A 226 -11.15 15.83 31.97
N LEU A 227 -11.56 15.13 30.91
CA LEU A 227 -12.96 14.76 30.66
C LEU A 227 -13.18 13.24 30.77
N PRO A 228 -14.37 12.80 31.21
CA PRO A 228 -14.72 11.38 31.25
C PRO A 228 -14.98 10.80 29.84
N CYS A 229 -14.85 9.48 29.71
CA CYS A 229 -15.24 8.73 28.52
C CYS A 229 -16.14 7.53 28.87
N PRO A 230 -17.35 7.43 28.30
CA PRO A 230 -18.02 8.47 27.52
C PRO A 230 -18.32 9.72 28.38
N GLY A 231 -18.47 10.86 27.71
CA GLY A 231 -18.89 12.11 28.34
C GLY A 231 -20.40 12.17 28.59
N ALA A 232 -20.82 13.07 29.48
CA ALA A 232 -22.23 13.36 29.70
C ALA A 232 -22.74 14.32 28.61
N ASN A 233 -23.84 13.96 27.95
CA ASN A 233 -24.44 14.81 26.92
C ASN A 233 -24.84 16.18 27.49
N GLY A 234 -24.34 17.25 26.87
CA GLY A 234 -24.61 18.63 27.29
C GLY A 234 -23.71 19.15 28.43
N ASP A 235 -22.64 18.44 28.80
CA ASP A 235 -21.67 18.96 29.76
C ASP A 235 -20.96 20.21 29.21
N ALA A 236 -21.03 21.33 29.96
CA ALA A 236 -20.41 22.60 29.58
C ALA A 236 -18.88 22.54 29.55
N ASN A 237 -18.26 21.56 30.21
CA ASN A 237 -16.82 21.34 30.13
C ASN A 237 -16.37 20.73 28.79
N GLY A 238 -17.32 20.33 27.93
CA GLY A 238 -17.09 19.57 26.71
C GLY A 238 -17.31 18.07 26.96
N TYR A 239 -17.66 17.34 25.91
CA TYR A 239 -17.98 15.92 26.03
C TYR A 239 -17.73 15.14 24.74
N ILE A 240 -17.59 13.83 24.91
CA ILE A 240 -17.37 12.86 23.84
C ILE A 240 -18.43 11.75 23.90
N ILE A 241 -19.07 11.47 22.76
CA ILE A 241 -19.98 10.34 22.62
C ILE A 241 -19.65 9.58 21.33
N ARG A 242 -19.57 8.25 21.42
CA ARG A 242 -19.54 7.38 20.23
C ARG A 242 -20.95 7.27 19.66
N LEU A 243 -21.10 7.60 18.38
CA LEU A 243 -22.33 7.44 17.61
C LEU A 243 -22.21 6.17 16.77
N ASN A 244 -23.17 5.25 16.92
CA ASN A 244 -23.19 4.01 16.11
C ASN A 244 -23.85 4.20 14.75
N ALA A 245 -24.69 5.22 14.62
CA ALA A 245 -25.41 5.60 13.41
C ALA A 245 -25.49 7.13 13.35
N PRO A 246 -24.35 7.81 13.11
CA PRO A 246 -24.31 9.27 13.09
C PRO A 246 -25.16 9.80 11.93
N VAL A 247 -25.90 10.88 12.19
CA VAL A 247 -26.66 11.59 11.15
C VAL A 247 -25.85 12.80 10.72
N MET A 248 -25.37 12.75 9.48
CA MET A 248 -24.61 13.82 8.87
C MET A 248 -25.47 15.05 8.61
N GLU A 249 -24.80 16.14 8.29
CA GLU A 249 -25.42 17.45 8.12
C GLU A 249 -26.52 17.48 7.05
N ASN A 250 -26.28 16.77 5.94
CA ASN A 250 -27.21 16.59 4.84
C ASN A 250 -28.43 15.70 5.18
N GLY A 251 -28.49 15.14 6.39
CA GLY A 251 -29.55 14.26 6.87
C GLY A 251 -29.36 12.78 6.56
N VAL A 252 -28.28 12.40 5.88
CA VAL A 252 -27.94 10.99 5.66
C VAL A 252 -27.48 10.37 6.97
N THR A 253 -27.96 9.16 7.24
CA THR A 253 -27.51 8.34 8.37
C THR A 253 -26.47 7.36 7.86
N GLU A 254 -25.32 7.34 8.51
CA GLU A 254 -24.20 6.47 8.17
C GLU A 254 -24.21 5.22 9.06
N ASP A 255 -23.60 4.13 8.60
CA ASP A 255 -23.50 2.86 9.33
C ASP A 255 -22.12 2.63 9.97
N GLU A 256 -21.13 3.47 9.65
CA GLU A 256 -19.86 3.51 10.36
C GLU A 256 -19.90 4.36 11.64
N PRO A 257 -19.10 4.01 12.66
CA PRO A 257 -19.12 4.75 13.91
C PRO A 257 -18.52 6.15 13.76
N GLY A 258 -19.15 7.13 14.39
CA GLY A 258 -18.65 8.50 14.51
C GLY A 258 -18.28 8.85 15.96
N LEU A 259 -17.40 9.84 16.12
CA LEU A 259 -17.12 10.49 17.39
C LEU A 259 -17.70 11.88 17.41
N LEU A 260 -18.77 12.06 18.19
CA LEU A 260 -19.29 13.38 18.54
C LEU A 260 -18.36 13.99 19.58
N MET A 261 -17.58 14.98 19.16
CA MET A 261 -16.64 15.73 19.98
C MET A 261 -17.16 17.14 20.15
N VAL A 262 -17.66 17.46 21.34
CA VAL A 262 -18.22 18.79 21.63
C VAL A 262 -17.22 19.58 22.47
N PRO A 263 -16.71 20.72 21.96
CA PRO A 263 -15.81 21.60 22.68
C PRO A 263 -16.40 22.07 24.02
N GLN A 264 -15.52 22.53 24.92
CA GLN A 264 -15.96 23.28 26.09
C GLN A 264 -16.85 24.45 25.68
N ASP A 265 -17.93 24.66 26.42
CA ASP A 265 -18.94 25.69 26.17
C ASP A 265 -18.48 27.08 26.64
N VAL A 266 -17.44 27.57 25.97
CA VAL A 266 -16.84 28.90 26.15
C VAL A 266 -16.42 29.44 24.79
N ASN A 267 -16.20 30.75 24.70
CA ASN A 267 -15.73 31.36 23.46
C ASN A 267 -14.36 30.79 23.05
N ASN A 268 -14.28 30.21 21.85
CA ASN A 268 -13.13 29.47 21.33
C ASN A 268 -12.69 28.30 22.23
N GLY A 269 -13.66 27.64 22.87
CA GLY A 269 -13.44 26.40 23.60
C GLY A 269 -12.90 25.31 22.68
N TYR A 270 -12.29 24.29 23.28
CA TYR A 270 -11.77 23.15 22.53
C TYR A 270 -12.03 21.85 23.27
N ILE A 271 -11.94 20.76 22.53
CA ILE A 271 -11.82 19.40 23.06
C ILE A 271 -10.73 18.67 22.28
N SER A 272 -9.94 17.86 22.97
CA SER A 272 -8.89 17.05 22.36
C SER A 272 -8.85 15.64 22.93
N ALA A 273 -8.43 14.70 22.08
CA ALA A 273 -8.27 13.30 22.42
C ALA A 273 -6.88 12.82 22.03
N GLN A 274 -6.00 12.63 23.00
CA GLN A 274 -4.67 12.07 22.76
C GLN A 274 -4.72 10.54 22.84
N PHE A 275 -4.55 9.88 21.71
CA PHE A 275 -4.60 8.42 21.63
C PHE A 275 -3.29 7.74 22.06
N PRO A 276 -3.31 6.43 22.36
CA PRO A 276 -2.08 5.65 22.56
C PRO A 276 -1.10 5.77 21.39
N SER A 277 0.16 5.40 21.64
CA SER A 277 1.20 5.48 20.61
C SER A 277 0.94 4.50 19.48
N ILE A 278 0.99 4.98 18.25
CA ILE A 278 0.80 4.21 17.03
C ILE A 278 2.08 4.33 16.19
N SER A 279 2.62 3.19 15.74
CA SER A 279 3.74 3.16 14.81
C SER A 279 3.24 3.39 13.39
N VAL A 280 3.78 4.41 12.71
CA VAL A 280 3.40 4.77 11.34
C VAL A 280 4.29 4.02 10.34
N GLN A 281 3.67 3.41 9.33
CA GLN A 281 4.35 2.73 8.24
C GLN A 281 4.26 3.55 6.94
N ALA A 282 5.17 3.27 6.01
CA ALA A 282 5.10 3.90 4.68
C ALA A 282 3.77 3.51 4.00
N GLY A 283 3.08 4.51 3.43
CA GLY A 283 1.79 4.31 2.78
C GLY A 283 0.59 4.27 3.73
N ASP A 284 0.79 4.43 5.05
CA ASP A 284 -0.33 4.63 5.98
C ASP A 284 -1.08 5.92 5.63
N ARG A 285 -2.41 5.87 5.73
CA ARG A 285 -3.27 7.02 5.48
C ARG A 285 -4.27 7.24 6.61
N PHE A 286 -4.40 8.48 7.07
CA PHE A 286 -5.49 8.86 7.97
C PHE A 286 -6.72 9.23 7.13
N ARG A 287 -7.86 8.60 7.44
CA ARG A 287 -9.12 8.79 6.74
C ARG A 287 -10.26 9.04 7.72
N THR A 288 -11.13 9.96 7.36
CA THR A 288 -12.33 10.32 8.12
C THR A 288 -13.25 11.11 7.20
N ILE A 289 -14.48 11.32 7.61
CA ILE A 289 -15.27 12.48 7.20
C ILE A 289 -15.35 13.42 8.40
N VAL A 290 -15.29 14.73 8.16
CA VAL A 290 -15.58 15.75 9.17
C VAL A 290 -16.88 16.45 8.81
N ASN A 291 -17.76 16.63 9.81
CA ASN A 291 -19.06 17.29 9.62
C ASN A 291 -19.63 17.83 10.94
N CYS A 292 -20.61 18.74 10.85
CA CYS A 292 -21.50 19.06 11.96
C CYS A 292 -22.67 18.05 12.04
N GLN A 293 -23.08 17.66 13.24
CA GLN A 293 -24.25 16.80 13.45
C GLN A 293 -25.52 17.45 12.92
N ARG A 294 -26.43 16.67 12.34
CA ARG A 294 -27.74 17.16 11.88
C ARG A 294 -28.46 17.99 12.96
N GLY A 295 -28.95 19.17 12.58
CA GLY A 295 -29.68 20.09 13.47
C GLY A 295 -28.81 21.04 14.28
N ALA A 296 -27.48 20.92 14.20
CA ALA A 296 -26.52 21.82 14.83
C ALA A 296 -26.33 23.11 14.03
N ASN A 297 -27.41 23.87 13.81
CA ASN A 297 -27.46 24.97 12.84
C ASN A 297 -26.46 26.12 13.10
N ASN A 298 -25.95 26.25 14.33
CA ASN A 298 -24.93 27.24 14.66
C ASN A 298 -23.50 26.66 14.68
N CYS A 299 -23.31 25.37 14.41
CA CYS A 299 -22.01 24.73 14.44
C CYS A 299 -21.01 25.47 13.54
N ASN A 300 -19.88 25.87 14.12
CA ASN A 300 -18.77 26.52 13.44
C ASN A 300 -17.48 26.14 14.16
N VAL A 301 -16.78 25.16 13.60
CA VAL A 301 -15.64 24.52 14.24
C VAL A 301 -14.43 24.41 13.33
N VAL A 302 -13.28 24.21 13.94
CA VAL A 302 -12.05 23.82 13.26
C VAL A 302 -11.60 22.47 13.79
N PHE A 303 -11.67 21.46 12.92
CA PHE A 303 -11.08 20.16 13.12
C PHE A 303 -9.57 20.24 12.92
N ARG A 304 -8.79 19.57 13.78
CA ARG A 304 -7.35 19.36 13.53
C ARG A 304 -6.95 17.93 13.83
N LEU A 305 -6.06 17.42 12.98
CA LEU A 305 -5.26 16.25 13.28
C LEU A 305 -3.88 16.75 13.75
N ASP A 306 -3.63 16.63 15.04
CA ASP A 306 -2.35 16.93 15.66
C ASP A 306 -1.64 15.60 15.99
N TYR A 307 -0.33 15.65 16.26
CA TYR A 307 0.43 14.51 16.78
C TYR A 307 1.48 14.96 17.79
N LEU A 308 1.69 14.14 18.83
CA LEU A 308 2.73 14.30 19.81
C LEU A 308 3.91 13.38 19.46
N ASN A 309 5.06 13.99 19.15
CA ASN A 309 6.32 13.28 18.93
C ASN A 309 7.40 13.89 19.83
N ASN A 310 8.04 13.05 20.66
CA ASN A 310 9.11 13.46 21.59
C ASN A 310 8.74 14.66 22.48
N GLY A 311 7.52 14.66 23.02
CA GLY A 311 7.03 15.74 23.90
C GLY A 311 6.55 17.01 23.18
N VAL A 312 6.67 17.08 21.85
CA VAL A 312 6.26 18.23 21.05
C VAL A 312 4.99 17.91 20.26
N ILE A 313 3.95 18.71 20.45
CA ILE A 313 2.71 18.64 19.66
C ILE A 313 2.91 19.41 18.35
N LYS A 314 2.55 18.80 17.23
CA LYS A 314 2.58 19.39 15.90
C LYS A 314 1.25 19.18 15.21
N THR A 315 0.77 20.20 14.50
CA THR A 315 -0.41 20.06 13.63
C THR A 315 0.00 19.43 12.31
N PHE A 316 -0.71 18.35 11.95
CA PHE A 316 -0.56 17.71 10.64
C PHE A 316 -1.46 18.35 9.60
N ALA A 317 -2.72 18.59 9.94
CA ALA A 317 -3.71 19.22 9.06
C ALA A 317 -4.87 19.82 9.86
N SER A 318 -5.60 20.75 9.25
CA SER A 318 -6.80 21.37 9.83
C SER A 318 -7.88 21.64 8.78
N TRP A 319 -9.14 21.58 9.20
CA TRP A 319 -10.32 21.81 8.36
C TRP A 319 -11.34 22.65 9.12
N ALA A 320 -11.85 23.70 8.49
CA ALA A 320 -12.96 24.46 9.03
C ALA A 320 -14.28 23.85 8.53
N GLU A 321 -15.25 23.78 9.41
CA GLU A 321 -16.59 23.27 9.17
C GLU A 321 -17.60 24.27 9.71
N VAL A 322 -18.61 24.61 8.91
CA VAL A 322 -19.84 25.25 9.41
C VAL A 322 -21.05 24.44 8.96
N TYR A 323 -22.21 24.68 9.58
CA TYR A 323 -23.44 24.00 9.18
C TYR A 323 -23.99 24.59 7.85
N GLU A 324 -23.63 24.00 6.70
CA GLU A 324 -24.07 24.44 5.35
C GLU A 324 -24.73 23.36 4.47
N GLY A 325 -25.01 22.19 5.02
CA GLY A 325 -25.55 20.99 4.39
C GLY A 325 -24.49 20.12 3.71
N LYS A 326 -23.21 20.29 4.05
CA LYS A 326 -22.09 19.58 3.42
C LYS A 326 -21.34 18.74 4.45
N TYR A 327 -20.34 18.02 3.96
CA TYR A 327 -19.42 17.24 4.76
C TYR A 327 -18.13 17.08 3.95
N TYR A 328 -17.01 16.90 4.63
CA TYR A 328 -15.71 16.92 3.98
C TYR A 328 -14.98 15.59 4.20
N PRO A 329 -14.82 14.77 3.14
CA PRO A 329 -13.96 13.61 3.22
C PRO A 329 -12.51 14.03 3.32
N VAL A 330 -11.78 13.39 4.22
CA VAL A 330 -10.37 13.62 4.48
C VAL A 330 -9.60 12.33 4.18
N ASP A 331 -8.56 12.43 3.36
CA ASP A 331 -7.64 11.33 3.07
C ASP A 331 -6.18 11.83 3.05
N LEU A 332 -5.49 11.69 4.18
CA LEU A 332 -4.13 12.21 4.39
C LEU A 332 -3.08 11.11 4.27
N ASP A 333 -2.02 11.37 3.50
CA ASP A 333 -0.84 10.51 3.45
C ASP A 333 0.07 10.78 4.66
N LEU A 334 0.27 9.76 5.50
CA LEU A 334 1.11 9.84 6.71
C LEU A 334 2.57 9.45 6.43
N SER A 335 2.96 9.22 5.18
CA SER A 335 4.29 8.71 4.82
C SER A 335 5.45 9.62 5.24
N SER A 336 5.20 10.91 5.51
CA SER A 336 6.19 11.83 6.09
C SER A 336 6.57 11.50 7.54
N LEU A 337 5.74 10.70 8.24
CA LEU A 337 5.93 10.24 9.61
C LEU A 337 6.37 8.76 9.67
N LYS A 338 6.73 8.14 8.53
CA LYS A 338 7.09 6.72 8.47
C LYS A 338 8.22 6.37 9.45
N GLY A 339 8.08 5.27 10.16
CA GLY A 339 9.05 4.78 11.14
C GLY A 339 8.93 5.42 12.52
N GLU A 340 8.16 6.50 12.66
CA GLU A 340 7.88 7.13 13.95
C GLU A 340 6.84 6.33 14.74
N THR A 341 6.98 6.32 16.07
CA THR A 341 5.95 5.83 16.99
C THR A 341 5.50 7.01 17.83
N LEU A 342 4.30 7.50 17.56
CA LEU A 342 3.80 8.78 18.06
C LEU A 342 2.35 8.68 18.50
N LYS A 343 1.86 9.67 19.25
CA LYS A 343 0.45 9.73 19.65
C LYS A 343 -0.29 10.68 18.73
N PHE A 344 -1.34 10.21 18.06
CA PHE A 344 -2.24 11.10 17.31
C PHE A 344 -3.21 11.79 18.27
N ILE A 345 -3.57 13.03 17.93
CA ILE A 345 -4.47 13.86 18.72
C ILE A 345 -5.57 14.38 17.80
N LEU A 346 -6.80 13.94 18.03
CA LEU A 346 -7.97 14.54 17.38
C LEU A 346 -8.39 15.77 18.17
N VAL A 347 -8.59 16.89 17.49
CA VAL A 347 -8.94 18.17 18.13
C VAL A 347 -10.11 18.82 17.41
N VAL A 348 -11.03 19.37 18.18
CA VAL A 348 -12.09 20.27 17.70
C VAL A 348 -11.98 21.58 18.47
N HIS A 349 -11.84 22.69 17.74
CA HIS A 349 -11.94 24.05 18.27
C HIS A 349 -13.29 24.63 17.87
N ALA A 350 -14.01 25.23 18.83
CA ALA A 350 -15.08 26.15 18.52
C ALA A 350 -14.49 27.41 17.85
N ASN A 351 -15.18 27.94 16.85
CA ASN A 351 -14.84 29.20 16.19
C ASN A 351 -15.90 30.25 16.56
N GLY A 352 -15.86 30.67 17.83
CA GLY A 352 -16.92 31.41 18.52
C GLY A 352 -17.39 30.69 19.79
N GLY A 353 -18.60 30.98 20.27
CA GLY A 353 -19.15 30.35 21.47
C GLY A 353 -20.67 30.23 21.43
N ASN A 354 -21.19 29.20 20.77
CA ASN A 354 -22.63 29.09 20.51
C ASN A 354 -23.29 27.75 20.89
N ASN A 355 -22.63 26.94 21.72
CA ASN A 355 -23.18 25.76 22.41
C ASN A 355 -23.76 24.67 21.47
N GLN A 356 -23.59 24.79 20.16
CA GLN A 356 -24.07 23.85 19.15
C GLN A 356 -22.93 23.36 18.24
N ASP A 357 -21.69 23.42 18.73
CA ASP A 357 -20.51 22.86 18.06
C ASP A 357 -20.49 21.33 18.21
N LEU A 358 -21.54 20.68 17.68
CA LEU A 358 -21.74 19.24 17.66
C LEU A 358 -20.93 18.62 16.52
N ALA A 359 -19.61 18.63 16.67
CA ALA A 359 -18.68 18.20 15.65
C ALA A 359 -18.52 16.68 15.62
N ILE A 360 -18.59 16.08 14.43
CA ILE A 360 -18.43 14.63 14.23
C ILE A 360 -17.15 14.36 13.42
N TRP A 361 -16.27 13.54 13.99
CA TRP A 361 -15.31 12.77 13.21
C TRP A 361 -15.99 11.44 12.83
N LEU A 362 -16.40 11.29 11.58
CA LEU A 362 -17.03 10.08 11.09
C LEU A 362 -15.98 9.07 10.63
N ASN A 363 -16.01 7.88 11.23
CA ASN A 363 -15.08 6.79 11.00
C ASN A 363 -13.60 7.22 10.92
N PRO A 364 -13.05 7.96 11.89
CA PRO A 364 -11.65 8.33 11.90
C PRO A 364 -10.79 7.07 12.06
N HIS A 365 -9.93 6.79 11.09
CA HIS A 365 -9.07 5.60 11.11
C HIS A 365 -7.77 5.77 10.33
N ILE A 366 -6.79 4.90 10.63
CA ILE A 366 -5.58 4.71 9.84
C ILE A 366 -5.77 3.47 8.98
N VAL A 367 -5.70 3.64 7.66
CA VAL A 367 -5.58 2.53 6.70
C VAL A 367 -4.12 2.23 6.47
N ARG A 368 -3.77 0.95 6.51
CA ARG A 368 -2.44 0.44 6.21
C ARG A 368 -2.48 -0.47 5.00
N GLN A 369 -1.45 -0.34 4.17
CA GLN A 369 -1.24 -1.22 3.03
C GLN A 369 -0.73 -2.59 3.48
N GLY A 370 -1.27 -3.65 2.87
CA GLY A 370 -0.91 -5.03 3.14
C GLY A 370 -2.10 -5.86 3.60
N ASP A 371 -1.85 -7.13 3.89
CA ASP A 371 -2.83 -7.98 4.53
C ASP A 371 -2.85 -7.71 6.05
N PRO A 372 -4.02 -7.77 6.70
CA PRO A 372 -4.08 -7.65 8.14
C PRO A 372 -3.23 -8.75 8.78
N PRO A 373 -2.54 -8.47 9.90
CA PRO A 373 -1.81 -9.51 10.62
C PRO A 373 -2.79 -10.64 10.95
N THR A 374 -2.39 -11.88 10.67
CA THR A 374 -3.21 -13.05 11.04
C THR A 374 -3.47 -12.97 12.54
N PRO A 375 -4.73 -13.07 13.00
CA PRO A 375 -5.02 -13.07 14.42
C PRO A 375 -4.23 -14.23 15.05
N THR A 376 -3.18 -13.91 15.79
CA THR A 376 -2.49 -14.88 16.61
C THR A 376 -3.51 -15.32 17.64
N ASN A 377 -4.10 -16.50 17.47
CA ASN A 377 -4.77 -17.20 18.56
C ASN A 377 -3.69 -17.52 19.58
N THR A 378 -3.29 -16.54 20.38
CA THR A 378 -2.58 -16.79 21.63
C THR A 378 -3.60 -17.54 22.46
N PRO A 379 -3.41 -18.85 22.76
CA PRO A 379 -4.30 -19.54 23.66
C PRO A 379 -4.29 -18.74 24.96
N THR A 380 -5.42 -18.12 25.30
CA THR A 380 -5.64 -17.58 26.63
C THR A 380 -5.36 -18.72 27.58
N ALA A 381 -4.28 -18.60 28.36
CA ALA A 381 -3.97 -19.59 29.39
C ALA A 381 -5.23 -19.75 30.23
N THR A 382 -5.87 -20.91 30.14
CA THR A 382 -6.95 -21.29 31.04
C THR A 382 -6.40 -21.13 32.44
N ALA A 383 -6.91 -20.15 33.18
CA ALA A 383 -6.56 -19.96 34.58
C ALA A 383 -6.91 -21.27 35.29
N THR A 384 -5.89 -22.08 35.57
CA THR A 384 -6.03 -23.24 36.44
C THR A 384 -6.07 -22.66 37.83
N PHE A 385 -7.29 -22.43 38.33
CA PHE A 385 -7.50 -22.12 39.74
C PHE A 385 -7.12 -23.36 40.54
N THR A 386 -5.88 -23.39 41.04
CA THR A 386 -5.50 -24.29 42.13
C THR A 386 -5.95 -23.61 43.43
N PRO A 387 -6.98 -24.10 44.13
CA PRO A 387 -7.37 -23.53 45.41
C PRO A 387 -6.28 -23.83 46.46
N THR A 388 -5.48 -22.83 46.80
CA THR A 388 -4.62 -22.89 47.98
C THR A 388 -5.45 -22.50 49.20
N LEU A 389 -5.83 -23.48 50.03
CA LEU A 389 -6.46 -23.23 51.33
C LEU A 389 -5.39 -22.72 52.30
N THR A 390 -5.37 -21.41 52.53
CA THR A 390 -4.61 -20.80 53.62
C THR A 390 -5.54 -20.63 54.82
N PHE A 391 -5.37 -21.44 55.86
CA PHE A 391 -6.07 -21.27 57.14
C PHE A 391 -5.38 -20.18 57.96
N THR A 392 -6.00 -19.01 58.05
CA THR A 392 -5.62 -17.97 59.03
C THR A 392 -6.58 -18.06 60.22
N PRO A 393 -6.13 -18.28 61.46
CA PRO A 393 -7.02 -18.30 62.62
C PRO A 393 -7.47 -16.87 62.98
N THR A 394 -8.78 -16.62 62.88
CA THR A 394 -9.43 -15.38 63.33
C THR A 394 -9.83 -15.52 64.80
N GLN A 395 -9.40 -14.57 65.64
CA GLN A 395 -9.78 -14.50 67.06
C GLN A 395 -11.28 -14.21 67.20
N THR A 396 -11.97 -15.02 67.99
CA THR A 396 -13.40 -14.88 68.31
C THR A 396 -13.59 -13.88 69.45
N PHE A 397 -14.37 -12.82 69.22
CA PHE A 397 -14.87 -11.94 70.28
C PHE A 397 -16.29 -12.35 70.67
N THR A 398 -16.47 -12.71 71.93
CA THR A 398 -17.77 -13.03 72.54
C THR A 398 -18.48 -11.74 72.99
N PRO A 399 -19.69 -11.41 72.51
CA PRO A 399 -20.46 -10.29 73.05
C PRO A 399 -21.17 -10.68 74.35
N THR A 400 -20.91 -9.92 75.43
CA THR A 400 -21.67 -9.97 76.68
C THR A 400 -22.89 -9.07 76.57
N PHE A 401 -24.09 -9.66 76.69
CA PHE A 401 -25.37 -8.92 76.73
C PHE A 401 -25.71 -8.52 78.16
N THR A 402 -25.91 -7.22 78.40
CA THR A 402 -26.52 -6.68 79.63
C THR A 402 -27.99 -6.35 79.35
N PRO A 403 -28.97 -6.86 80.11
CA PRO A 403 -30.37 -6.57 79.87
C PRO A 403 -30.78 -5.18 80.40
N THR A 404 -31.37 -4.34 79.53
CA THR A 404 -32.02 -3.07 79.89
C THR A 404 -33.53 -3.28 80.00
N ALA A 405 -34.13 -2.73 81.06
CA ALA A 405 -35.54 -2.92 81.43
C ALA A 405 -36.54 -2.31 80.44
N THR A 406 -37.61 -3.05 80.17
CA THR A 406 -38.79 -2.70 79.37
C THR A 406 -39.69 -1.70 80.07
N ALA A 407 -40.12 -0.64 79.36
CA ALA A 407 -41.20 0.24 79.80
C ALA A 407 -42.54 -0.25 79.22
N THR A 408 -43.53 -0.44 80.09
CA THR A 408 -44.90 -0.84 79.78
C THR A 408 -45.73 0.39 79.38
N GLU A 409 -46.32 0.38 78.18
CA GLU A 409 -47.33 1.38 77.80
C GLU A 409 -48.71 1.03 78.36
N THR A 410 -49.38 2.02 78.94
CA THR A 410 -50.77 1.94 79.43
C THR A 410 -51.70 2.60 78.40
N PRO A 411 -52.80 1.96 77.99
CA PRO A 411 -53.75 2.55 77.03
C PRO A 411 -54.68 3.53 77.75
N SER A 412 -54.87 4.72 77.15
CA SER A 412 -55.89 5.68 77.57
C SER A 412 -56.93 5.84 76.46
N SER A 413 -58.17 5.46 76.78
CA SER A 413 -59.36 5.68 75.98
C SER A 413 -60.13 6.87 76.53
N THR A 414 -60.40 7.88 75.70
CA THR A 414 -61.46 8.87 75.95
C THR A 414 -62.29 9.06 74.68
N PRO A 415 -63.61 8.84 74.73
CA PRO A 415 -64.54 9.27 73.69
C PRO A 415 -65.16 10.63 74.05
N THR A 416 -65.49 11.44 73.05
CA THR A 416 -66.43 12.55 73.24
C THR A 416 -67.29 12.74 71.98
N PRO A 417 -68.61 12.95 72.11
CA PRO A 417 -69.47 13.49 71.05
C PRO A 417 -69.26 14.99 70.82
#